data_AF-A0A817J0V1-F1
#
_entry.id   AF-A0A817J0V1-F1
#
_cell.length_a   1.000
_cell.length_b   1.000
_cell.length_c   1.000
_cell.angle_alpha   90.00
_cell.angle_beta   90.00
_cell.angle_gamma   90.00
#
_symmetry.space_group_name_H-M   'P 1'
#
loop_
_entity.id
_entity.type
_entity.pdbx_description
1 polymer ?
#
loop_
_entity_poly.entity_id
_entity_poly.type
_entity_poly.pdbx_seq_one_letter_code
_entity_poly.pdbx_strand_id
1 'polypeptide(L)'
;MAIISCGPTSTPTMGERRTNSYSLPLHYVQIIAIIVIFFLISMNYLTLCVNIPTHPWQWLNIVLSSLFILPFFIVFIILTYIDPADDEVIYKSRGPRTDFDRRQHAHVITDLYCHVCDVHVTEKAKHCSSCNKCIYSFDHHCIWLNTCVGGKNYRLFLSMLSLIVIGTLFIFFNSLLQFIGSFQDVSSSSSSSSLSLKPYYGLGKILSFIFR
;
A
#
# COMPACT_ATOMS: atom_id res chain seq x y z
N MET A 1 59.91 -13.09 -17.15
CA MET A 1 58.98 -13.78 -16.22
C MET A 1 58.43 -12.72 -15.27
N ALA A 2 57.26 -12.16 -15.59
CA ALA A 2 56.56 -11.23 -14.71
C ALA A 2 55.21 -11.87 -14.40
N ILE A 3 55.05 -12.27 -13.14
CA ILE A 3 53.86 -12.92 -12.62
C ILE A 3 52.80 -11.83 -12.48
N ILE A 4 51.78 -11.85 -13.34
CA ILE A 4 50.59 -11.00 -13.17
C ILE A 4 49.81 -11.59 -12.00
N SER A 5 49.99 -11.02 -10.81
CA SER A 5 49.13 -11.31 -9.66
C SER A 5 47.76 -10.68 -9.92
N CYS A 6 46.77 -11.51 -10.20
CA CYS A 6 45.36 -11.11 -10.15
C CYS A 6 45.05 -10.68 -8.71
N GLY A 7 44.87 -9.37 -8.48
CA GLY A 7 44.33 -8.86 -7.22
C GLY A 7 42.90 -9.34 -7.01
N PRO A 8 42.39 -9.36 -5.77
CA PRO A 8 41.06 -9.87 -5.48
C PRO A 8 40.05 -8.98 -6.21
N THR A 9 39.28 -9.60 -7.09
CA THR A 9 38.02 -9.06 -7.61
C THR A 9 37.23 -8.50 -6.44
N SER A 10 37.10 -7.18 -6.39
CA SER A 10 36.20 -6.49 -5.50
C SER A 10 34.82 -7.12 -5.67
N THR A 11 34.42 -7.95 -4.72
CA THR A 11 33.07 -8.50 -4.63
C THR A 11 32.10 -7.32 -4.69
N PRO A 12 31.11 -7.32 -5.60
CA PRO A 12 30.12 -6.26 -5.62
C PRO A 12 29.49 -6.21 -4.23
N THR A 13 29.45 -5.02 -3.63
CA THR A 13 28.77 -4.79 -2.34
C THR A 13 27.31 -5.17 -2.52
N MET A 14 26.97 -6.42 -2.19
CA MET A 14 25.64 -6.96 -2.43
C MET A 14 24.65 -6.28 -1.49
N GLY A 15 23.49 -5.93 -2.06
CA GLY A 15 22.50 -5.09 -1.40
C GLY A 15 22.08 -5.67 -0.05
N GLU A 16 22.03 -4.81 0.96
CA GLU A 16 21.53 -5.18 2.27
C GLU A 16 20.11 -5.75 2.20
N ARG A 17 19.74 -6.58 3.18
CA ARG A 17 18.37 -7.10 3.25
C ARG A 17 17.38 -5.96 3.47
N ARG A 18 16.27 -5.97 2.74
CA ARG A 18 15.14 -5.06 2.95
C ARG A 18 14.48 -5.37 4.30
N THR A 19 14.41 -4.43 5.23
CA THR A 19 13.80 -4.70 6.55
C THR A 19 12.31 -4.36 6.56
N ASN A 20 11.92 -3.29 5.88
CA ASN A 20 10.54 -2.81 5.83
C ASN A 20 10.20 -2.21 4.45
N SER A 21 8.97 -1.70 4.33
CA SER A 21 8.44 -1.15 3.08
C SER A 21 9.09 0.15 2.61
N TYR A 22 9.88 0.80 3.45
CA TYR A 22 10.52 2.08 3.16
C TYR A 22 12.04 1.95 2.97
N SER A 23 12.58 0.72 2.97
CA SER A 23 13.99 0.51 2.62
C SER A 23 14.23 0.92 1.16
N LEU A 24 15.41 1.45 0.85
CA LEU A 24 15.74 1.83 -0.51
C LEU A 24 16.19 0.62 -1.35
N PRO A 25 15.98 0.65 -2.68
CA PRO A 25 15.19 1.63 -3.42
C PRO A 25 13.67 1.46 -3.19
N LEU A 26 12.92 2.56 -3.31
CA LEU A 26 11.47 2.50 -3.33
C LEU A 26 10.99 2.06 -4.71
N HIS A 27 9.96 1.22 -4.76
CA HIS A 27 9.34 0.81 -6.01
C HIS A 27 8.35 1.88 -6.48
N TYR A 28 8.41 2.31 -7.75
CA TYR A 28 7.55 3.39 -8.26
C TYR A 28 6.05 3.06 -8.13
N VAL A 29 5.67 1.78 -8.23
CA VAL A 29 4.28 1.33 -8.04
C VAL A 29 3.77 1.61 -6.61
N GLN A 30 4.62 1.52 -5.59
CA GLN A 30 4.27 1.90 -4.21
C GLN A 30 3.96 3.39 -4.12
N ILE A 31 4.80 4.23 -4.75
CA ILE A 31 4.62 5.68 -4.75
C ILE A 31 3.32 6.04 -5.47
N ILE A 32 3.08 5.46 -6.65
CA ILE A 32 1.83 5.68 -7.42
C ILE A 32 0.62 5.25 -6.59
N ALA A 33 0.65 4.09 -5.94
CA ALA A 33 -0.47 3.62 -5.12
C ALA A 33 -0.77 4.57 -3.96
N ILE A 34 0.26 5.05 -3.24
CA ILE A 34 0.10 6.00 -2.15
C ILE A 34 -0.53 7.30 -2.67
N ILE A 35 -0.03 7.84 -3.80
CA ILE A 35 -0.58 9.05 -4.42
C ILE A 35 -2.05 8.86 -4.80
N VAL A 36 -2.40 7.75 -5.44
CA VAL A 36 -3.78 7.45 -5.83
C VAL A 36 -4.69 7.33 -4.61
N ILE A 37 -4.24 6.66 -3.54
CA ILE A 37 -5.02 6.52 -2.31
C ILE A 37 -5.30 7.89 -1.69
N PHE A 38 -4.27 8.74 -1.53
CA PHE A 38 -4.45 10.09 -1.00
C PHE A 38 -5.37 10.93 -1.88
N PHE A 39 -5.21 10.86 -3.21
CA PHE A 39 -6.09 11.56 -4.16
C PHE A 39 -7.56 11.14 -4.01
N LEU A 40 -7.84 9.84 -3.97
CA LEU A 40 -9.21 9.32 -3.82
C LEU A 40 -9.84 9.74 -2.49
N ILE A 41 -9.07 9.71 -1.40
CA ILE A 41 -9.51 10.16 -0.08
C ILE A 41 -9.81 11.66 -0.09
N SER A 42 -8.93 12.49 -0.66
CA SER A 42 -9.16 13.93 -0.78
C SER A 42 -10.40 14.23 -1.60
N MET A 43 -10.64 13.52 -2.71
CA MET A 43 -11.84 13.70 -3.54
C MET A 43 -13.13 13.29 -2.81
N ASN A 44 -13.09 12.23 -2.02
CA ASN A 44 -14.22 11.82 -1.18
C ASN A 44 -14.60 12.94 -0.18
N TYR A 45 -13.64 13.45 0.58
CA TYR A 45 -13.93 14.51 1.56
C TYR A 45 -14.29 15.84 0.91
N LEU A 46 -13.69 16.22 -0.22
CA LEU A 46 -14.08 17.43 -0.94
C LEU A 46 -15.55 17.40 -1.35
N THR A 47 -16.01 16.26 -1.89
CA THR A 47 -17.40 16.07 -2.31
C THR A 47 -18.36 16.16 -1.12
N LEU A 48 -18.00 15.54 0.01
CA LEU A 48 -18.79 15.60 1.23
C LEU A 48 -18.81 17.01 1.84
N CYS A 49 -17.69 17.74 1.81
CA CYS A 49 -17.57 19.07 2.41
C CYS A 49 -18.37 20.16 1.67
N VAL A 50 -18.43 20.10 0.34
CA VAL A 50 -19.11 21.09 -0.51
C VAL A 50 -20.60 21.23 -0.17
N ASN A 51 -21.22 20.16 0.31
CA ASN A 51 -22.65 20.13 0.54
C ASN A 51 -23.02 20.25 2.04
N ILE A 52 -22.05 20.38 2.96
CA ILE A 52 -22.28 20.28 4.43
C ILE A 52 -23.43 21.17 4.93
N PRO A 53 -23.49 22.47 4.58
CA PRO A 53 -24.50 23.37 5.14
C PRO A 53 -25.93 23.04 4.71
N THR A 54 -26.10 22.24 3.66
CA THR A 54 -27.43 21.92 3.13
C THR A 54 -28.10 20.78 3.88
N HIS A 55 -27.33 19.86 4.47
CA HIS A 55 -27.79 18.51 4.69
C HIS A 55 -27.08 17.81 5.87
N PRO A 56 -27.74 17.62 7.03
CA PRO A 56 -27.10 17.09 8.24
C PRO A 56 -26.57 15.65 8.09
N TRP A 57 -27.11 14.86 7.17
CA TRP A 57 -26.62 13.51 6.86
C TRP A 57 -25.20 13.46 6.33
N GLN A 58 -24.64 14.59 5.89
CA GLN A 58 -23.27 14.63 5.40
C GLN A 58 -22.24 14.60 6.53
N TRP A 59 -22.56 15.17 7.70
CA TRP A 59 -21.74 14.99 8.89
C TRP A 59 -21.64 13.51 9.27
N LEU A 60 -22.76 12.79 9.22
CA LEU A 60 -22.76 11.36 9.45
C LEU A 60 -21.87 10.63 8.45
N ASN A 61 -21.96 10.97 7.16
CA ASN A 61 -21.12 10.36 6.12
C ASN A 61 -19.63 10.66 6.29
N ILE A 62 -19.25 11.86 6.75
CA ILE A 62 -17.87 12.22 7.06
C ILE A 62 -17.35 11.36 8.23
N VAL A 63 -18.13 11.24 9.30
CA VAL A 63 -17.77 10.41 10.46
C VAL A 63 -17.63 8.94 10.06
N LEU A 64 -18.61 8.40 9.33
CA LEU A 64 -18.57 7.00 8.86
C LEU A 64 -17.41 6.74 7.89
N SER A 65 -17.12 7.66 6.97
CA SER A 65 -15.96 7.54 6.06
C SER A 65 -14.65 7.53 6.87
N SER A 66 -14.55 8.40 7.89
CA SER A 66 -13.39 8.47 8.77
C SER A 66 -13.18 7.17 9.56
N LEU A 67 -14.26 6.49 9.96
CA LEU A 67 -14.21 5.21 10.67
C LEU A 67 -13.66 4.05 9.81
N PHE A 68 -13.71 4.14 8.48
CA PHE A 68 -13.06 3.16 7.61
C PHE A 68 -11.62 3.55 7.25
N ILE A 69 -11.40 4.85 6.99
CA ILE A 69 -10.10 5.36 6.54
C ILE A 69 -9.04 5.30 7.65
N LEU A 70 -9.40 5.66 8.89
CA LEU A 70 -8.44 5.68 10.00
C LEU A 70 -7.88 4.28 10.33
N PRO A 71 -8.70 3.24 10.54
CA PRO A 71 -8.17 1.88 10.74
C PRO A 71 -7.37 1.36 9.55
N PHE A 72 -7.74 1.71 8.32
CA PHE A 72 -6.97 1.36 7.13
C PHE A 72 -5.54 1.89 7.23
N PHE A 73 -5.34 3.17 7.55
CA PHE A 73 -4.00 3.75 7.69
C PHE A 73 -3.22 3.14 8.85
N ILE A 74 -3.87 2.87 9.98
CA ILE A 74 -3.23 2.22 11.13
C ILE A 74 -2.70 0.83 10.71
N VAL A 75 -3.55 0.01 10.08
CA VAL A 75 -3.15 -1.33 9.61
C VAL A 75 -2.08 -1.23 8.52
N PHE A 76 -2.20 -0.29 7.57
CA PHE A 76 -1.20 -0.07 6.52
C PHE A 76 0.17 0.28 7.11
N ILE A 77 0.24 1.20 8.08
CA ILE A 77 1.49 1.55 8.76
C ILE A 77 2.06 0.32 9.46
N ILE A 78 1.29 -0.39 10.27
CA ILE A 78 1.78 -1.58 10.98
C ILE A 78 2.31 -2.63 9.98
N LEU A 79 1.52 -2.94 8.95
CA LEU A 79 1.88 -3.91 7.91
C LEU A 79 3.17 -3.51 7.17
N THR A 80 3.33 -2.22 6.87
CA THR A 80 4.48 -1.73 6.10
C THR A 80 5.77 -1.65 6.92
N TYR A 81 5.67 -1.53 8.25
CA TYR A 81 6.81 -1.48 9.16
C TYR A 81 7.26 -2.86 9.71
N ILE A 82 6.38 -3.87 9.72
CA ILE A 82 6.76 -5.22 10.15
C ILE A 82 7.82 -5.82 9.22
N ASP A 83 8.83 -6.45 9.82
CA ASP A 83 9.81 -7.28 9.11
C ASP A 83 9.29 -8.73 9.02
N PRO A 84 8.80 -9.18 7.85
CA PRO A 84 8.29 -10.55 7.67
C PRO A 84 9.38 -11.62 7.59
N ALA A 85 10.66 -11.27 7.79
CA ALA A 85 11.76 -12.21 7.71
C ALA A 85 11.58 -13.40 8.68
N ASP A 86 12.14 -14.55 8.29
CA ASP A 86 12.31 -15.69 9.18
C ASP A 86 13.14 -15.30 10.43
N ASP A 87 12.83 -15.88 11.60
CA ASP A 87 13.44 -15.48 12.88
C ASP A 87 14.96 -15.68 12.89
N GLU A 88 15.45 -16.77 12.28
CA GLU A 88 16.89 -17.04 12.17
C GLU A 88 17.59 -16.01 11.29
N VAL A 89 16.90 -15.51 10.27
CA VAL A 89 17.40 -14.43 9.40
C VAL A 89 17.47 -13.09 10.15
N ILE A 90 16.57 -12.85 11.10
CA ILE A 90 16.60 -11.68 11.97
C ILE A 90 17.74 -11.81 12.98
N TYR A 91 17.88 -12.97 13.61
CA TYR A 91 18.89 -13.24 14.65
C TYR A 91 20.32 -13.15 14.13
N LYS A 92 20.61 -13.72 12.95
CA LYS A 92 21.95 -13.72 12.35
C LYS A 92 22.53 -12.31 12.07
N SER A 93 21.74 -11.24 12.27
CA SER A 93 22.11 -9.85 12.04
C SER A 93 22.33 -9.49 10.55
N ARG A 94 22.40 -8.19 10.26
CA ARG A 94 22.47 -7.63 8.88
C ARG A 94 23.87 -7.81 8.30
N GLY A 95 24.24 -9.04 7.96
CA GLY A 95 25.44 -9.34 7.19
C GLY A 95 25.21 -9.23 5.67
N PRO A 96 26.27 -8.98 4.88
CA PRO A 96 26.20 -9.07 3.42
C PRO A 96 25.78 -10.49 3.00
N ARG A 97 25.01 -10.57 1.92
CA ARG A 97 24.52 -11.83 1.35
C ARG A 97 25.52 -12.38 0.36
N THR A 98 25.63 -13.70 0.30
CA THR A 98 26.47 -14.43 -0.66
C THR A 98 25.76 -14.54 -2.00
N ASP A 99 26.53 -14.58 -3.08
CA ASP A 99 25.97 -14.88 -4.40
C ASP A 99 25.52 -16.35 -4.45
N PHE A 100 24.38 -16.59 -5.11
CA PHE A 100 23.87 -17.95 -5.27
C PHE A 100 24.45 -18.59 -6.52
N ASP A 101 25.39 -19.52 -6.34
CA ASP A 101 25.91 -20.31 -7.45
C ASP A 101 25.01 -21.51 -7.78
N ARG A 102 24.23 -21.39 -8.87
CA ARG A 102 23.38 -22.47 -9.40
C ARG A 102 24.15 -23.72 -9.84
N ARG A 103 25.48 -23.63 -10.04
CA ARG A 103 26.32 -24.79 -10.36
C ARG A 103 26.59 -25.66 -9.13
N GLN A 104 26.59 -25.06 -7.95
CA GLN A 104 26.83 -25.75 -6.68
C GLN A 104 25.53 -26.28 -6.08
N HIS A 105 24.45 -25.50 -6.19
CA HIS A 105 23.16 -25.84 -5.59
C HIS A 105 22.02 -25.67 -6.60
N ALA A 106 21.16 -26.68 -6.73
CA ALA A 106 19.97 -26.60 -7.58
C ALA A 106 18.91 -25.62 -7.03
N HIS A 107 18.81 -25.51 -5.70
CA HIS A 107 17.84 -24.70 -5.00
C HIS A 107 18.51 -23.76 -3.99
N VAL A 108 17.94 -22.56 -3.81
CA VAL A 108 18.44 -21.56 -2.86
C VAL A 108 18.36 -22.04 -1.41
N ILE A 109 17.39 -22.92 -1.13
CA ILE A 109 17.22 -23.58 0.16
C ILE A 109 17.28 -25.08 -0.07
N THR A 110 18.17 -25.77 0.66
CA THR A 110 18.31 -27.23 0.68
C THR A 110 18.46 -27.65 2.13
N ASP A 111 17.78 -28.72 2.57
CA ASP A 111 17.83 -29.23 3.95
C ASP A 111 17.62 -28.13 5.02
N LEU A 112 16.62 -27.28 4.79
CA LEU A 112 16.29 -26.13 5.65
C LEU A 112 17.43 -25.11 5.80
N TYR A 113 18.37 -25.07 4.87
CA TYR A 113 19.48 -24.14 4.88
C TYR A 113 19.46 -23.25 3.64
N CYS A 114 19.46 -21.92 3.84
CA CYS A 114 19.51 -20.96 2.74
C CYS A 114 20.95 -20.59 2.41
N HIS A 115 21.41 -20.89 1.19
CA HIS A 115 22.78 -20.62 0.74
C HIS A 115 23.07 -19.13 0.47
N VAL A 116 22.04 -18.28 0.36
CA VAL A 116 22.18 -16.81 0.16
C VAL A 116 22.21 -16.07 1.49
N CYS A 117 21.29 -16.44 2.40
CA CYS A 117 21.26 -15.90 3.76
C CYS A 117 22.31 -16.56 4.67
N ASP A 118 22.85 -17.70 4.23
CA ASP A 118 23.87 -18.51 4.90
C ASP A 118 23.39 -18.98 6.29
N VAL A 119 22.10 -19.30 6.41
CA VAL A 119 21.45 -19.61 7.70
C VAL A 119 20.43 -20.72 7.53
N HIS A 120 20.24 -21.52 8.60
CA HIS A 120 19.10 -22.42 8.69
C HIS A 120 17.81 -21.60 8.79
N VAL A 121 16.75 -22.10 8.19
CA VAL A 121 15.44 -21.45 8.10
C VAL A 121 14.36 -22.45 8.48
N THR A 122 13.17 -21.95 8.81
CA THR A 122 12.04 -22.83 9.11
C THR A 122 11.51 -23.57 7.89
N GLU A 123 10.76 -24.66 8.10
CA GLU A 123 10.21 -25.54 7.05
C GLU A 123 9.38 -24.84 5.96
N LYS A 124 8.76 -23.70 6.28
CA LYS A 124 7.90 -22.95 5.34
C LYS A 124 8.58 -21.69 4.81
N ALA A 125 9.86 -21.50 5.10
CA ALA A 125 10.58 -20.32 4.66
C ALA A 125 10.92 -20.40 3.16
N LYS A 126 10.82 -19.25 2.48
CA LYS A 126 11.32 -19.11 1.10
C LYS A 126 12.16 -17.85 0.99
N HIS A 127 13.19 -17.90 0.15
CA HIS A 127 14.04 -16.75 -0.13
C HIS A 127 13.37 -15.83 -1.16
N CYS A 128 13.19 -14.56 -0.82
CA CYS A 128 12.74 -13.53 -1.74
C CYS A 128 13.96 -12.73 -2.23
N SER A 129 14.27 -12.83 -3.52
CA SER A 129 15.38 -12.10 -4.14
C SER A 129 15.16 -10.58 -4.09
N SER A 130 13.93 -10.10 -4.31
CA SER A 130 13.60 -8.67 -4.26
C SER A 130 13.84 -8.03 -2.89
N CYS A 131 13.69 -8.80 -1.80
CA CYS A 131 13.94 -8.32 -0.44
C CYS A 131 15.28 -8.79 0.14
N ASN A 132 15.99 -9.64 -0.59
CA ASN A 132 17.24 -10.30 -0.21
C ASN A 132 17.21 -10.93 1.21
N LYS A 133 16.12 -11.67 1.50
CA LYS A 133 15.89 -12.34 2.79
C LYS A 133 14.93 -13.52 2.67
N CYS A 134 15.06 -14.51 3.56
CA CYS A 134 14.05 -15.54 3.73
C CYS A 134 12.88 -15.04 4.57
N ILE A 135 11.67 -15.44 4.18
CA ILE A 135 10.40 -15.04 4.77
C ILE A 135 9.72 -16.26 5.35
N TYR A 136 9.32 -16.20 6.62
CA TYR A 136 8.57 -17.27 7.27
C TYR A 136 7.19 -17.43 6.61
N SER A 137 6.83 -18.66 6.22
CA SER A 137 5.56 -18.97 5.56
C SER A 137 5.28 -18.01 4.40
N PHE A 138 6.23 -17.92 3.47
CA PHE A 138 6.19 -16.97 2.35
C PHE A 138 4.98 -17.20 1.45
N ASP A 139 4.24 -16.12 1.22
CA ASP A 139 3.16 -16.07 0.24
C ASP A 139 3.66 -15.40 -1.04
N HIS A 140 3.89 -14.07 -1.00
CA HIS A 140 4.38 -13.32 -2.16
C HIS A 140 5.15 -12.06 -1.77
N HIS A 141 5.84 -11.46 -2.75
CA HIS A 141 6.37 -10.11 -2.64
C HIS A 141 5.35 -9.13 -3.21
N CYS A 142 4.80 -8.24 -2.37
CA CYS A 142 3.80 -7.28 -2.79
C CYS A 142 4.47 -6.00 -3.29
N ILE A 143 4.42 -5.76 -4.61
CA ILE A 143 5.00 -4.57 -5.24
C ILE A 143 4.32 -3.26 -4.83
N TRP A 144 3.05 -3.34 -4.41
CA TRP A 144 2.24 -2.20 -3.97
C TRP A 144 2.63 -1.72 -2.58
N LEU A 145 2.98 -2.66 -1.70
CA LEU A 145 3.46 -2.38 -0.35
C LEU A 145 4.99 -2.29 -0.30
N ASN A 146 5.68 -2.77 -1.32
CA ASN A 146 7.14 -2.90 -1.35
C ASN A 146 7.66 -3.70 -0.15
N THR A 147 6.97 -4.79 0.20
CA THR A 147 7.38 -5.73 1.25
C THR A 147 6.83 -7.12 0.95
N CYS A 148 7.41 -8.15 1.58
CA CYS A 148 6.86 -9.49 1.49
C CYS A 148 5.63 -9.66 2.38
N VAL A 149 4.70 -10.49 1.92
CA VAL A 149 3.61 -11.03 2.71
C VAL A 149 4.00 -12.46 3.09
N GLY A 150 3.93 -12.77 4.37
CA GLY A 150 4.23 -14.08 4.94
C GLY A 150 3.56 -14.25 6.29
N GLY A 151 3.89 -15.32 7.01
CA GLY A 151 3.16 -15.72 8.21
C GLY A 151 3.02 -14.61 9.26
N LYS A 152 4.07 -13.80 9.46
CA LYS A 152 4.11 -12.73 10.48
C LYS A 152 3.15 -11.56 10.20
N ASN A 153 2.83 -11.29 8.94
CA ASN A 153 2.01 -10.15 8.54
C ASN A 153 0.78 -10.51 7.68
N TYR A 154 0.54 -11.80 7.42
CA TYR A 154 -0.55 -12.28 6.58
C TYR A 154 -1.93 -11.81 7.05
N ARG A 155 -2.21 -11.90 8.37
CA ARG A 155 -3.50 -11.45 8.93
C ARG A 155 -3.71 -9.95 8.77
N LEU A 156 -2.66 -9.15 8.93
CA LEU A 156 -2.73 -7.69 8.72
C LEU A 156 -2.95 -7.35 7.26
N PHE A 157 -2.32 -8.08 6.34
CA PHE A 157 -2.57 -7.94 4.91
C PHE A 157 -4.03 -8.23 4.55
N LEU A 158 -4.62 -9.32 5.05
CA LEU A 158 -6.03 -9.63 4.84
C LEU A 158 -6.98 -8.61 5.49
N SER A 159 -6.68 -8.14 6.71
CA SER A 159 -7.46 -7.08 7.36
C SER A 159 -7.41 -5.78 6.54
N MET A 160 -6.24 -5.40 6.03
CA MET A 160 -6.08 -4.23 5.16
C MET A 160 -6.92 -4.36 3.89
N LEU A 161 -6.83 -5.50 3.18
CA LEU A 161 -7.65 -5.75 1.99
C LEU A 161 -9.15 -5.67 2.30
N SER A 162 -9.58 -6.24 3.42
CA SER A 162 -10.99 -6.21 3.84
C SER A 162 -11.46 -4.78 4.09
N LEU A 163 -10.65 -3.96 4.78
CA LEU A 163 -10.92 -2.54 5.02
C LEU A 163 -11.00 -1.75 3.71
N ILE A 164 -10.09 -2.00 2.76
CA ILE A 164 -10.13 -1.36 1.43
C ILE A 164 -11.43 -1.71 0.71
N VAL A 165 -11.82 -3.00 0.66
CA VAL A 165 -13.01 -3.44 -0.06
C VAL A 165 -14.27 -2.83 0.56
N ILE A 166 -14.44 -2.96 1.88
CA ILE A 166 -15.63 -2.44 2.58
C ILE A 166 -15.69 -0.91 2.48
N GLY A 167 -14.57 -0.23 2.72
CA GLY A 167 -14.48 1.22 2.63
C GLY A 167 -14.75 1.75 1.21
N THR A 168 -14.23 1.07 0.18
CA THR A 168 -14.47 1.46 -1.22
C THR A 168 -15.92 1.24 -1.62
N LEU A 169 -16.54 0.13 -1.21
CA LEU A 169 -17.98 -0.09 -1.42
C LEU A 169 -18.81 0.99 -0.73
N PHE A 170 -18.50 1.31 0.53
CA PHE A 170 -19.17 2.38 1.26
C PHE A 170 -19.06 3.74 0.55
N ILE A 171 -17.86 4.12 0.12
CA ILE A 171 -17.63 5.37 -0.63
C ILE A 171 -18.39 5.34 -1.95
N PHE A 172 -18.34 4.25 -2.70
CA PHE A 172 -19.03 4.09 -3.99
C PHE A 172 -20.54 4.28 -3.85
N PHE A 173 -21.18 3.61 -2.87
CA PHE A 173 -22.62 3.76 -2.64
C PHE A 173 -22.98 5.19 -2.24
N ASN A 174 -22.19 5.84 -1.38
CA ASN A 174 -22.44 7.24 -0.99
C ASN A 174 -22.27 8.21 -2.16
N SER A 175 -21.27 8.01 -3.00
CA SER A 175 -21.07 8.80 -4.22
C SER A 175 -22.22 8.59 -5.20
N LEU A 176 -22.71 7.36 -5.37
CA LEU A 176 -23.84 7.06 -6.23
C LEU A 176 -25.13 7.71 -5.72
N LEU A 177 -25.42 7.65 -4.41
CA LEU A 177 -26.59 8.30 -3.83
C LEU A 177 -26.56 9.82 -4.00
N GLN A 178 -25.40 10.45 -3.80
CA GLN A 178 -25.22 11.89 -4.03
C GLN A 178 -25.40 12.26 -5.51
N PHE A 179 -24.86 11.44 -6.40
CA PHE A 179 -25.02 11.61 -7.85
C PHE A 179 -26.50 11.54 -8.24
N ILE A 180 -27.24 10.53 -7.77
CA ILE A 180 -28.69 10.40 -8.04
C ILE A 180 -29.47 11.59 -7.48
N GLY A 181 -29.21 11.98 -6.22
CA GLY A 181 -29.86 13.14 -5.59
C GLY A 181 -29.68 14.43 -6.38
N SER A 182 -28.50 14.62 -6.99
CA SER A 182 -28.22 15.83 -7.79
C SER A 182 -29.13 15.99 -9.00
N PHE A 183 -29.65 14.90 -9.60
CA PHE A 183 -30.60 15.00 -10.71
C PHE A 183 -32.03 15.27 -10.24
N GLN A 184 -32.39 14.81 -9.03
CA GLN A 184 -33.73 15.03 -8.47
C GLN A 184 -33.95 16.51 -8.13
N ASP A 185 -32.93 17.18 -7.60
CA ASP A 185 -32.99 18.62 -7.30
C ASP A 185 -33.16 19.48 -8.57
N VAL A 186 -32.54 19.06 -9.68
CA VAL A 186 -32.71 19.73 -10.99
C VAL A 186 -34.14 19.61 -11.50
N SER A 187 -34.74 18.42 -11.40
CA SER A 187 -36.14 18.23 -11.81
C SER A 187 -37.10 19.09 -10.98
N SER A 188 -36.86 19.20 -9.67
CA SER A 188 -37.68 19.98 -8.73
C SER A 188 -37.54 21.50 -8.91
N SER A 189 -36.35 21.97 -9.32
CA SER A 189 -36.11 23.38 -9.63
C SER A 189 -36.66 23.78 -11.00
N SER A 190 -36.64 22.89 -12.00
CA SER A 190 -37.21 23.13 -13.33
C SER A 190 -38.73 23.28 -13.33
N SER A 191 -39.44 22.60 -12.43
CA SER A 191 -40.89 22.74 -12.26
C SER A 191 -41.30 24.01 -11.51
N SER A 192 -40.36 24.66 -10.80
CA SER A 192 -40.60 25.87 -9.99
C SER A 192 -40.00 27.16 -10.60
N SER A 193 -39.35 27.09 -11.76
CA SER A 193 -38.65 28.23 -12.39
C SER A 193 -39.24 28.65 -13.75
N SER A 194 -40.37 29.36 -13.70
CA SER A 194 -40.70 30.37 -14.72
C SER A 194 -40.02 31.73 -14.44
N LEU A 195 -39.06 31.81 -13.50
CA LEU A 195 -38.31 33.05 -13.25
C LEU A 195 -36.84 32.81 -12.83
N SER A 196 -35.94 33.31 -13.68
CA SER A 196 -34.51 33.63 -13.51
C SER A 196 -33.52 32.50 -13.19
N LEU A 197 -32.68 32.21 -14.18
CA LEU A 197 -31.42 31.44 -14.10
C LEU A 197 -30.62 31.75 -12.83
N LYS A 198 -30.31 30.72 -12.03
CA LYS A 198 -29.09 30.69 -11.21
C LYS A 198 -28.20 29.54 -11.67
N PRO A 199 -26.92 29.78 -11.97
CA PRO A 199 -26.02 28.76 -12.50
C PRO A 199 -25.75 27.71 -11.41
N TYR A 200 -26.40 26.58 -11.61
CA TYR A 200 -26.14 25.21 -11.19
C TYR A 200 -24.96 24.96 -10.23
N TYR A 201 -25.34 24.25 -9.16
CA TYR A 201 -24.67 23.91 -7.90
C TYR A 201 -23.34 23.11 -7.96
N GLY A 202 -22.70 22.96 -9.12
CA GLY A 202 -21.50 22.12 -9.26
C GLY A 202 -20.18 22.89 -9.18
N LEU A 203 -19.89 23.72 -10.19
CA LEU A 203 -18.59 24.38 -10.30
C LEU A 203 -18.42 25.58 -9.37
N GLY A 204 -19.47 26.39 -9.18
CA GLY A 204 -19.37 27.65 -8.42
C GLY A 204 -19.01 27.45 -6.95
N LYS A 205 -19.57 26.41 -6.30
CA LYS A 205 -19.27 26.08 -4.90
C LYS A 205 -17.88 25.47 -4.74
N ILE A 206 -17.49 24.56 -5.64
CA ILE A 206 -16.15 23.95 -5.66
C ILE A 206 -15.08 25.03 -5.84
N LEU A 207 -15.25 25.94 -6.81
CA LEU A 207 -14.34 27.06 -7.01
C LEU A 207 -14.35 28.02 -5.81
N SER A 208 -15.50 28.34 -5.23
CA SER A 208 -15.54 29.20 -4.03
C SER A 208 -14.94 28.57 -2.78
N PHE A 209 -14.84 27.23 -2.71
CA PHE A 209 -14.19 26.50 -1.62
C PHE A 209 -12.68 26.37 -1.85
N ILE A 210 -12.24 26.20 -3.11
CA ILE A 210 -10.82 26.13 -3.49
C ILE A 210 -10.14 27.51 -3.40
N PHE A 211 -10.86 28.60 -3.69
CA PHE A 211 -10.32 29.97 -3.77
C PHE A 211 -10.71 30.87 -2.58
N ARG A 212 -11.03 30.29 -1.42
CA ARG A 212 -11.30 31.03 -0.17
C ARG A 212 -10.26 30.70 0.87
#